data_AF-A0A949X8P0-F1
#
_entry.id   AF-A0A949X8P0-F1
#
_cell.length_a   1.000
_cell.length_b   1.000
_cell.length_c   1.000
_cell.angle_alpha   90.00
_cell.angle_beta   90.00
_cell.angle_gamma   90.00
#
_symmetry.space_group_name_H-M   'P 1'
#
loop_
_entity.id
_entity.type
_entity.pdbx_description
1 polymer ?
#
loop_
_entity_poly.entity_id
_entity_poly.type
_entity_poly.pdbx_seq_one_letter_code
_entity_poly.pdbx_strand_id
1 'polypeptide(L)'
;CRHTHPAADSFLSVVEKHKLTVDQITEVTAHVHQGAIDVLGTVTNPQTVHQAKFSMGTALALLAIFGRAGVREFDDHWNDPRVIEFRQQVRLILDEEVDRSYPSRWIGKVTVKTSDGRTFHGRIEDPKGDPANTLSRKELEEKAMCLAEYSHGADEAEIKQVFKQIWQLAQLPKVGPLLTSRR
;
A
#
# COMPACT_ATOMS: atom_id res chain seq x y z
N CYS A 1 -1.19 -7.38 2.08
CA CYS A 1 -1.03 -7.95 3.45
C CYS A 1 -0.67 -6.81 4.39
N ARG A 2 -1.17 -6.73 5.65
CA ARG A 2 -0.82 -5.59 6.54
C ARG A 2 0.68 -5.43 6.75
N HIS A 3 1.44 -6.53 6.76
CA HIS A 3 2.91 -6.52 6.91
C HIS A 3 3.66 -5.75 5.81
N THR A 4 3.04 -5.46 4.66
CA THR A 4 3.69 -4.64 3.61
C THR A 4 3.47 -3.15 3.81
N HIS A 5 2.44 -2.74 4.56
CA HIS A 5 2.02 -1.33 4.63
C HIS A 5 3.08 -0.40 5.25
N PRO A 6 3.77 -0.77 6.35
CA PRO A 6 4.74 0.14 6.95
C PRO A 6 5.90 0.50 6.01
N ALA A 7 6.47 -0.52 5.35
CA ALA A 7 7.55 -0.31 4.39
C ALA A 7 7.05 0.41 3.14
N ALA A 8 5.84 0.11 2.66
CA ALA A 8 5.20 0.78 1.53
C ALA A 8 5.06 2.30 1.74
N ASP A 9 4.49 2.72 2.87
CA ASP A 9 4.29 4.13 3.18
C ASP A 9 5.64 4.86 3.36
N SER A 10 6.58 4.23 4.07
CA SER A 10 7.93 4.76 4.27
C SER A 10 8.68 4.92 2.95
N PHE A 11 8.55 3.94 2.05
CA PHE A 11 9.13 3.97 0.70
C PHE A 11 8.51 5.05 -0.16
N LEU A 12 7.18 5.13 -0.21
CA LEU A 12 6.49 6.16 -0.98
C LEU A 12 6.90 7.56 -0.51
N SER A 13 7.00 7.78 0.81
CA SER A 13 7.49 9.04 1.37
C SER A 13 8.89 9.42 0.87
N VAL A 14 9.82 8.46 0.81
CA VAL A 14 11.17 8.68 0.28
C VAL A 14 11.14 9.02 -1.21
N VAL A 15 10.40 8.23 -2.00
CA VAL A 15 10.28 8.42 -3.45
C VAL A 15 9.71 9.80 -3.77
N GLU A 16 8.62 10.20 -3.11
CA GLU A 16 7.97 11.50 -3.33
C GLU A 16 8.86 12.66 -2.88
N LYS A 17 9.42 12.59 -1.67
CA LYS A 17 10.27 13.65 -1.11
C LYS A 17 11.50 13.93 -1.96
N HIS A 18 12.11 12.88 -2.51
CA HIS A 18 13.34 12.97 -3.29
C HIS A 18 13.11 12.92 -4.81
N LYS A 19 11.84 12.83 -5.23
CA LYS A 19 11.43 12.73 -6.64
C LYS A 19 12.20 11.64 -7.40
N LEU A 20 12.37 10.49 -6.76
CA LEU A 20 13.10 9.37 -7.34
C LEU A 20 12.27 8.74 -8.45
N THR A 21 12.89 8.48 -9.59
CA THR A 21 12.30 7.63 -10.63
C THR A 21 12.68 6.18 -10.39
N VAL A 22 11.85 5.25 -10.90
CA VAL A 22 12.11 3.80 -10.76
C VAL A 22 13.51 3.41 -11.25
N ASP A 23 13.96 3.96 -12.38
CA ASP A 23 15.26 3.65 -12.99
C ASP A 23 16.47 4.17 -12.18
N GLN A 24 16.23 5.08 -11.22
CA GLN A 24 17.28 5.56 -10.33
C GLN A 24 17.50 4.63 -9.15
N ILE A 25 16.52 3.80 -8.79
CA ILE A 25 16.59 2.95 -7.61
C ILE A 25 17.31 1.66 -7.97
N THR A 26 18.33 1.30 -7.18
CA THR A 26 19.10 0.06 -7.37
C THR A 26 18.83 -0.97 -6.28
N GLU A 27 18.39 -0.52 -5.11
CA GLU A 27 18.16 -1.38 -3.96
C GLU A 27 17.21 -0.73 -2.96
N VAL A 28 16.26 -1.52 -2.45
CA VAL A 28 15.39 -1.15 -1.34
C VAL A 28 15.51 -2.19 -0.23
N THR A 29 15.91 -1.74 0.95
CA THR A 29 15.91 -2.57 2.16
C THR A 29 14.72 -2.18 3.01
N ALA A 30 13.75 -3.09 3.17
CA ALA A 30 12.67 -2.97 4.13
C ALA A 30 13.13 -3.53 5.48
N HIS A 31 13.20 -2.66 6.48
CA HIS A 31 13.55 -3.02 7.85
C HIS A 31 12.28 -3.39 8.59
N VAL A 32 12.18 -4.65 9.02
CA VAL A 32 10.91 -5.27 9.42
C VAL A 32 11.05 -6.05 10.74
N HIS A 33 9.90 -6.39 11.33
CA HIS A 33 9.80 -7.33 12.45
C HIS A 33 9.78 -8.79 11.97
N GLN A 34 10.04 -9.77 12.85
CA GLN A 34 10.19 -11.18 12.49
C GLN A 34 8.93 -11.76 11.83
N GLY A 35 7.75 -11.44 12.37
CA GLY A 35 6.48 -11.89 11.78
C GLY A 35 6.26 -11.45 10.32
N ALA A 36 6.83 -10.32 9.88
CA ALA A 36 6.78 -9.92 8.47
C ALA A 36 7.70 -10.79 7.61
N ILE A 37 8.87 -11.19 8.12
CA ILE A 37 9.77 -12.14 7.43
C ILE A 37 9.08 -13.50 7.31
N ASP A 38 8.46 -14.00 8.37
CA ASP A 38 7.80 -15.31 8.39
C ASP A 38 6.63 -15.36 7.39
N VAL A 39 5.88 -14.26 7.26
CA VAL A 39 4.70 -14.17 6.39
C VAL A 39 5.07 -13.82 4.94
N LEU A 40 5.97 -12.86 4.72
CA LEU A 40 6.26 -12.32 3.39
C LEU A 40 7.51 -12.94 2.74
N GLY A 41 8.48 -13.38 3.55
CA GLY A 41 9.74 -13.94 3.07
C GLY A 41 9.59 -15.29 2.37
N THR A 42 8.45 -15.97 2.55
CA THR A 42 8.11 -17.21 1.85
C THR A 42 7.69 -16.99 0.40
N VAL A 43 7.36 -15.75 -0.01
CA VAL A 43 6.86 -15.41 -1.34
C VAL A 43 7.82 -14.50 -2.11
N THR A 44 8.93 -15.08 -2.57
CA THR A 44 9.95 -14.37 -3.37
C THR A 44 9.59 -14.29 -4.87
N ASN A 45 8.88 -15.29 -5.38
CA ASN A 45 8.41 -15.35 -6.77
C ASN A 45 6.90 -15.68 -6.83
N PRO A 46 6.00 -14.71 -6.55
CA PRO A 46 4.56 -14.95 -6.59
C PRO A 46 4.13 -15.49 -7.96
N GLN A 47 3.22 -16.47 -7.97
CA GLN A 47 2.63 -17.10 -9.15
C GLN A 47 1.14 -16.74 -9.33
N THR A 48 0.57 -16.02 -8.37
CA THR A 48 -0.83 -15.59 -8.37
C THR A 48 -0.95 -14.19 -7.79
N VAL A 49 -2.03 -13.50 -8.12
CA VAL A 49 -2.43 -12.22 -7.48
C VAL A 49 -2.47 -12.35 -5.95
N HIS A 50 -2.99 -13.47 -5.44
CA HIS A 50 -3.05 -13.68 -4.00
C HIS A 50 -1.65 -13.72 -3.38
N GLN A 51 -0.72 -14.49 -3.95
CA GLN A 51 0.67 -14.51 -3.52
C GLN A 51 1.35 -13.14 -3.67
N ALA A 52 1.07 -12.41 -4.76
CA ALA A 52 1.62 -11.07 -4.98
C ALA A 52 1.27 -10.10 -3.83
N LYS A 53 0.07 -10.20 -3.25
CA LYS A 53 -0.36 -9.40 -2.08
C LYS A 53 0.42 -9.72 -0.78
N PHE A 54 1.22 -10.79 -0.79
CA PHE A 54 2.13 -11.21 0.29
C PHE A 54 3.61 -11.09 -0.10
N SER A 55 3.93 -10.44 -1.23
CA SER A 55 5.31 -10.13 -1.61
C SER A 55 5.62 -8.65 -1.37
N MET A 56 6.56 -8.36 -0.46
CA MET A 56 7.02 -6.99 -0.21
C MET A 56 7.55 -6.35 -1.49
N GLY A 57 8.37 -7.09 -2.25
CA GLY A 57 8.98 -6.58 -3.46
C GLY A 57 7.97 -6.24 -4.54
N THR A 58 6.90 -7.05 -4.71
CA THR A 58 5.81 -6.67 -5.62
C THR A 58 5.07 -5.43 -5.14
N ALA A 59 4.76 -5.30 -3.85
CA ALA A 59 4.07 -4.12 -3.34
C ALA A 59 4.88 -2.83 -3.58
N LEU A 60 6.19 -2.84 -3.29
CA LEU A 60 7.07 -1.68 -3.52
C LEU A 60 7.31 -1.41 -5.01
N ALA A 61 7.40 -2.44 -5.85
CA ALA A 61 7.51 -2.29 -7.29
C ALA A 61 6.29 -1.60 -7.90
N LEU A 62 5.07 -1.99 -7.49
CA LEU A 62 3.84 -1.34 -7.96
C LEU A 62 3.83 0.15 -7.56
N LEU A 63 4.24 0.47 -6.33
CA LEU A 63 4.38 1.86 -5.90
C LEU A 63 5.41 2.64 -6.73
N ALA A 64 6.58 2.05 -7.00
CA ALA A 64 7.64 2.71 -7.76
C ALA A 64 7.23 3.00 -9.21
N ILE A 65 6.49 2.09 -9.83
CA ILE A 65 6.15 2.15 -11.27
C ILE A 65 4.85 2.92 -11.51
N PHE A 66 3.83 2.68 -10.68
CA PHE A 66 2.47 3.22 -10.89
C PHE A 66 2.08 4.31 -9.88
N GLY A 67 2.93 4.57 -8.88
CA GLY A 67 2.62 5.50 -7.78
C GLY A 67 1.55 4.99 -6.81
N ARG A 68 1.07 3.75 -6.99
CA ARG A 68 0.03 3.11 -6.17
C ARG A 68 0.13 1.59 -6.25
N ALA A 69 -0.39 0.92 -5.23
CA ALA A 69 -0.50 -0.54 -5.17
C ALA A 69 -1.94 -0.93 -4.78
N GLY A 70 -2.90 -0.58 -5.62
CA GLY A 70 -4.32 -0.85 -5.44
C GLY A 70 -4.75 -2.18 -6.07
N VAL A 71 -6.06 -2.44 -6.05
CA VAL A 71 -6.64 -3.70 -6.56
C VAL A 71 -6.36 -3.91 -8.05
N ARG A 72 -6.43 -2.85 -8.86
CA ARG A 72 -6.14 -2.90 -10.30
C ARG A 72 -4.67 -3.23 -10.55
N GLU A 73 -3.75 -2.54 -9.87
CA GLU A 73 -2.32 -2.76 -10.07
C GLU A 73 -1.89 -4.17 -9.66
N PHE A 74 -2.47 -4.71 -8.58
CA PHE A 74 -2.21 -6.09 -8.18
C PHE A 74 -2.80 -7.12 -9.14
N ASP A 75 -3.92 -6.84 -9.80
CA ASP A 75 -4.55 -7.77 -10.73
C ASP A 75 -3.87 -7.74 -12.11
N ASP A 76 -3.60 -6.53 -12.61
CA ASP A 76 -3.18 -6.31 -13.99
C ASP A 76 -1.66 -6.34 -14.17
N HIS A 77 -0.88 -6.04 -13.12
CA HIS A 77 0.55 -5.70 -13.28
C HIS A 77 1.51 -6.47 -12.37
N TRP A 78 1.03 -7.36 -11.50
CA TRP A 78 1.92 -8.10 -10.59
C TRP A 78 2.98 -8.96 -11.30
N ASN A 79 2.72 -9.35 -12.56
CA ASN A 79 3.60 -10.12 -13.43
C ASN A 79 4.20 -9.29 -14.59
N ASP A 80 4.06 -7.96 -14.58
CA ASP A 80 4.74 -7.06 -15.52
C ASP A 80 6.27 -7.26 -15.40
N PRO A 81 7.01 -7.40 -16.52
CA PRO A 81 8.47 -7.56 -16.47
C PRO A 81 9.20 -6.50 -15.63
N ARG A 82 8.73 -5.25 -15.63
CA ARG A 82 9.30 -4.16 -14.82
C ARG A 82 9.09 -4.38 -13.33
N VAL A 83 7.92 -4.92 -12.96
CA VAL A 83 7.59 -5.28 -11.57
C VAL A 83 8.43 -6.46 -11.10
N ILE A 84 8.61 -7.46 -11.97
CA ILE A 84 9.45 -8.63 -11.69
C ILE A 84 10.90 -8.23 -11.48
N GLU A 85 11.43 -7.33 -12.32
CA GLU A 85 12.79 -6.80 -12.21
C GLU A 85 12.98 -6.00 -10.91
N PHE A 86 12.12 -5.01 -10.64
CA PHE A 86 12.21 -4.21 -9.42
C PHE A 86 12.09 -5.04 -8.15
N ARG A 87 11.25 -6.09 -8.16
CA ARG A 87 11.10 -7.00 -7.02
C ARG A 87 12.43 -7.61 -6.58
N GLN A 88 13.36 -7.88 -7.51
CA GLN A 88 14.68 -8.45 -7.18
C GLN A 88 15.59 -7.46 -6.42
N GLN A 89 15.27 -6.17 -6.48
CA GLN A 89 16.01 -5.11 -5.80
C GLN A 89 15.54 -4.92 -4.34
N VAL A 90 14.47 -5.62 -3.93
CA VAL A 90 13.86 -5.48 -2.61
C VAL A 90 14.27 -6.62 -1.69
N ARG A 91 14.76 -6.28 -0.49
CA ARG A 91 15.05 -7.25 0.57
C ARG A 91 14.41 -6.86 1.90
N LEU A 92 14.14 -7.87 2.72
CA LEU A 92 13.68 -7.70 4.09
C LEU A 92 14.85 -7.98 5.04
N ILE A 93 15.06 -7.10 6.01
CA ILE A 93 16.06 -7.27 7.07
C ILE A 93 15.36 -7.08 8.42
N LEU A 94 15.64 -7.97 9.37
CA LEU A 94 15.15 -7.82 10.74
C LEU A 94 15.77 -6.57 11.37
N ASP A 95 14.94 -5.70 11.93
CA ASP A 95 15.36 -4.52 12.68
C ASP A 95 14.84 -4.63 14.12
N GLU A 96 15.76 -4.59 15.09
CA GLU A 96 15.44 -4.80 16.51
C GLU A 96 14.46 -3.79 17.09
N GLU A 97 14.48 -2.54 16.59
CA GLU A 97 13.57 -1.50 17.05
C GLU A 97 12.16 -1.75 16.51
N VAL A 98 12.05 -2.09 15.22
CA VAL A 98 10.79 -2.43 14.57
C VAL A 98 10.19 -3.68 15.20
N ASP A 99 11.01 -4.69 15.47
CA ASP A 99 10.59 -5.95 16.07
C ASP A 99 10.10 -5.77 17.51
N ARG A 100 10.86 -5.04 18.35
CA ARG A 100 10.46 -4.77 19.74
C ARG A 100 9.18 -3.95 19.86
N SER A 101 8.89 -3.11 18.86
CA SER A 101 7.69 -2.27 18.83
C SER A 101 6.45 -3.05 18.41
N TYR A 102 6.62 -4.15 17.65
CA TYR A 102 5.52 -4.99 17.19
C TYR A 102 4.94 -5.84 18.34
N PRO A 103 3.60 -6.02 18.42
CA PRO A 103 2.55 -5.50 17.53
C PRO A 103 1.98 -4.14 17.99
N SER A 104 2.50 -3.55 19.06
CA SER A 104 1.98 -2.30 19.64
C SER A 104 2.08 -1.11 18.69
N ARG A 105 3.11 -1.07 17.85
CA ARG A 105 3.28 -0.13 16.74
C ARG A 105 3.82 -0.84 15.50
N TRP A 106 3.40 -0.37 14.34
CA TRP A 106 3.78 -0.92 13.04
C TRP A 106 4.75 0.04 12.34
N ILE A 107 5.90 0.30 12.96
CA ILE A 107 6.90 1.24 12.44
C ILE A 107 7.37 0.82 11.05
N GLY A 108 7.40 1.76 10.12
CA GLY A 108 7.88 1.53 8.76
C GLY A 108 9.24 2.15 8.53
N LYS A 109 10.27 1.33 8.30
CA LYS A 109 11.64 1.80 8.02
C LYS A 109 12.13 1.23 6.69
N VAL A 110 12.71 2.08 5.85
CA VAL A 110 13.33 1.67 4.59
C VAL A 110 14.66 2.38 4.37
N THR A 111 15.56 1.69 3.67
CA THR A 111 16.75 2.29 3.07
C THR A 111 16.66 2.12 1.56
N VAL A 112 16.76 3.22 0.81
CA VAL A 112 16.73 3.25 -0.65
C VAL A 112 18.09 3.69 -1.16
N LYS A 113 18.73 2.89 -2.01
CA LYS A 113 19.97 3.26 -2.71
C LYS A 113 19.70 3.55 -4.17
N THR A 114 20.45 4.51 -4.71
CA THR A 114 20.31 4.95 -6.09
C THR A 114 21.55 4.66 -6.92
N SER A 115 21.39 4.66 -8.24
CA SER A 115 22.45 4.39 -9.23
C SER A 115 23.57 5.43 -9.23
N ASP A 116 23.31 6.63 -8.75
CA ASP A 116 24.31 7.69 -8.53
C ASP A 116 25.02 7.58 -7.17
N GLY A 117 24.78 6.50 -6.41
CA GLY A 117 25.45 6.21 -5.14
C GLY A 117 24.84 6.88 -3.91
N ARG A 118 23.77 7.67 -4.05
CA ARG A 118 23.06 8.25 -2.89
C ARG A 118 22.30 7.16 -2.12
N THR A 119 22.11 7.42 -0.83
CA THR A 119 21.32 6.56 0.06
C THR A 119 20.32 7.43 0.82
N PHE A 120 19.05 7.05 0.76
CA PHE A 120 17.95 7.70 1.43
C PHE A 120 17.35 6.78 2.49
N HIS A 121 16.88 7.37 3.57
CA HIS A 121 16.26 6.66 4.68
C HIS A 121 14.83 7.16 4.86
N GLY A 122 13.89 6.22 4.92
CA GLY A 122 12.49 6.48 5.22
C GLY A 122 12.15 5.98 6.60
N ARG A 123 11.32 6.74 7.30
CA ARG A 123 10.71 6.32 8.57
C ARG A 123 9.30 6.88 8.68
N ILE A 124 8.37 6.02 9.08
CA ILE A 124 7.04 6.39 9.54
C ILE A 124 6.74 5.70 10.88
N GLU A 125 6.14 6.44 11.81
CA GLU A 125 5.77 5.92 13.13
C GLU A 125 4.48 5.11 13.05
N ASP A 126 3.47 5.67 12.37
CA ASP A 126 2.12 5.13 12.26
C ASP A 126 1.74 5.04 10.77
N PRO A 127 1.63 3.83 10.20
CA PRO A 127 1.18 3.63 8.82
C PRO A 127 -0.21 4.19 8.58
N LYS A 128 -0.48 4.56 7.33
CA LYS A 128 -1.76 5.10 6.90
C LYS A 128 -2.87 4.09 7.19
N GLY A 129 -3.87 4.53 7.93
CA GLY A 129 -5.00 3.73 8.40
C GLY A 129 -4.89 3.29 9.86
N ASP A 130 -3.73 3.43 10.52
CA ASP A 130 -3.63 3.22 11.96
C ASP A 130 -4.40 4.33 12.72
N PRO A 131 -4.82 4.09 13.98
CA PRO A 131 -5.61 5.06 14.75
C PRO A 131 -4.96 6.45 14.89
N ALA A 132 -3.63 6.52 14.90
CA ALA A 132 -2.87 7.76 14.97
C ALA A 132 -2.65 8.43 13.60
N ASN A 133 -2.89 7.72 12.49
CA ASN A 133 -2.73 8.21 11.12
C ASN A 133 -3.91 7.76 10.23
N THR A 134 -5.11 8.24 10.55
CA THR A 134 -6.33 7.85 9.85
C THR A 134 -6.37 8.39 8.42
N LEU A 135 -7.11 7.71 7.55
CA LEU A 135 -7.48 8.24 6.24
C LEU A 135 -8.40 9.45 6.42
N SER A 136 -8.15 10.51 5.65
CA SER A 136 -9.06 11.63 5.51
C SER A 136 -10.35 11.20 4.82
N ARG A 137 -11.41 12.01 4.94
CA ARG A 137 -12.67 11.77 4.22
C ARG A 137 -12.46 11.65 2.71
N LYS A 138 -11.61 12.51 2.15
CA LYS A 138 -11.28 12.49 0.72
C LYS A 138 -10.62 11.16 0.32
N GLU A 139 -9.66 10.69 1.09
CA GLU A 139 -8.98 9.41 0.81
C GLU A 139 -9.93 8.21 0.96
N LEU A 140 -10.88 8.26 1.90
CA LEU A 140 -11.92 7.24 2.04
C LEU A 140 -12.86 7.23 0.82
N GLU A 141 -13.28 8.40 0.36
CA GLU A 141 -14.10 8.57 -0.84
C GLU A 141 -13.40 8.06 -2.10
N GLU A 142 -12.15 8.48 -2.32
CA GLU A 142 -11.32 8.06 -3.46
C GLU A 142 -11.10 6.54 -3.45
N LYS A 143 -10.81 5.95 -2.29
CA LYS A 143 -10.63 4.51 -2.15
C LYS A 143 -11.92 3.74 -2.47
N ALA A 144 -13.05 4.18 -1.95
CA ALA A 144 -14.33 3.54 -2.21
C ALA A 144 -14.77 3.69 -3.67
N MET A 145 -14.51 4.84 -4.30
CA MET A 145 -14.72 5.05 -5.73
C MET A 145 -13.91 4.05 -6.55
N CYS A 146 -12.61 3.92 -6.26
CA CYS A 146 -11.73 2.99 -6.95
C CYS A 146 -12.24 1.54 -6.86
N LEU A 147 -12.72 1.12 -5.68
CA LEU A 147 -13.28 -0.22 -5.47
C LEU A 147 -14.60 -0.42 -6.22
N ALA A 148 -15.48 0.57 -6.21
CA ALA A 148 -16.77 0.51 -6.90
C ALA A 148 -16.62 0.41 -8.41
N GLU A 149 -15.71 1.21 -8.99
CA GLU A 149 -15.38 1.14 -10.41
C GLU A 149 -14.72 -0.18 -10.79
N TYR A 150 -13.84 -0.71 -9.93
CA TYR A 150 -13.16 -1.99 -10.18
C TYR A 150 -14.15 -3.16 -10.15
N SER A 151 -15.11 -3.15 -9.23
CA SER A 151 -16.12 -4.20 -9.14
C SER A 151 -17.31 -4.02 -10.08
N HIS A 152 -17.34 -2.92 -10.86
CA HIS A 152 -18.53 -2.46 -11.59
C HIS A 152 -19.78 -2.36 -10.70
N GLY A 153 -19.60 -2.04 -9.42
CA GLY A 153 -20.66 -2.07 -8.41
C GLY A 153 -21.47 -0.79 -8.30
N ALA A 154 -20.88 0.35 -8.67
CA ALA A 154 -21.55 1.64 -8.73
C ALA A 154 -20.75 2.62 -9.61
N ASP A 155 -21.44 3.60 -10.20
CA ASP A 155 -20.80 4.70 -10.91
C ASP A 155 -20.42 5.87 -9.98
N GLU A 156 -19.71 6.86 -10.55
CA GLU A 156 -19.20 8.01 -9.79
C GLU A 156 -20.32 8.83 -9.12
N ALA A 157 -21.47 8.96 -9.79
CA ALA A 157 -22.59 9.72 -9.25
C ALA A 157 -23.24 8.97 -8.08
N GLU A 158 -23.40 7.65 -8.20
CA GLU A 158 -23.93 6.78 -7.15
C GLU A 158 -23.04 6.83 -5.90
N ILE A 159 -21.72 6.67 -6.04
CA ILE A 159 -20.79 6.69 -4.89
C ILE A 159 -20.77 8.07 -4.21
N LYS A 160 -20.75 9.17 -4.98
CA LYS A 160 -20.84 10.52 -4.38
C LYS A 160 -22.12 10.71 -3.58
N GLN A 161 -23.25 10.17 -4.06
CA GLN A 161 -24.52 10.25 -3.35
C GLN A 161 -24.52 9.38 -2.07
N VAL A 162 -23.90 8.19 -2.12
CA VAL A 162 -23.71 7.33 -0.95
C VAL A 162 -22.91 8.05 0.13
N PHE A 163 -21.80 8.71 -0.21
CA PHE A 163 -20.97 9.38 0.79
C PHE A 163 -21.64 10.55 1.47
N LYS A 164 -22.52 11.30 0.78
CA LYS A 164 -23.36 12.32 1.43
C LYS A 164 -24.20 11.72 2.57
N GLN A 165 -24.76 10.54 2.36
CA GLN A 165 -25.54 9.83 3.40
C GLN A 165 -24.64 9.26 4.50
N ILE A 166 -23.52 8.62 4.15
CA ILE A 166 -22.56 8.05 5.11
C ILE A 166 -22.03 9.12 6.07
N TRP A 167 -21.70 10.32 5.56
CA TRP A 167 -21.20 11.39 6.42
C TRP A 167 -22.24 12.01 7.35
N GLN A 168 -23.52 11.76 7.10
CA GLN A 168 -24.64 12.20 7.94
C GLN A 168 -25.32 11.04 8.67
N LEU A 169 -24.74 9.83 8.65
CA LEU A 169 -25.38 8.59 9.11
C LEU A 169 -25.94 8.70 10.53
N ALA A 170 -25.19 9.33 11.45
CA ALA A 170 -25.59 9.49 12.85
C ALA A 170 -26.79 10.44 13.04
N GLN A 171 -27.15 11.23 12.02
CA GLN A 171 -28.26 12.19 12.04
C GLN A 171 -29.51 11.63 11.35
N LEU A 172 -29.39 10.49 10.65
CA LEU A 172 -30.51 9.90 9.94
C LEU A 172 -31.46 9.19 10.92
N PRO A 173 -32.77 9.46 10.89
CA PRO A 173 -33.73 8.75 11.72
C PRO A 173 -33.88 7.27 11.32
N LYS A 174 -33.52 6.95 10.08
CA LYS A 174 -33.48 5.59 9.53
C LYS A 174 -32.47 5.53 8.39
N VAL A 175 -31.64 4.49 8.38
CA VAL A 175 -30.75 4.19 7.25
C VAL A 175 -31.56 3.46 6.17
N GLY A 176 -31.73 4.10 5.02
CA GLY A 176 -32.35 3.49 3.83
C GLY A 176 -31.33 2.74 2.98
N PRO A 177 -31.74 2.24 1.79
CA PRO A 177 -30.80 1.71 0.81
C PRO A 177 -29.76 2.78 0.42
N LEU A 178 -28.48 2.47 0.60
CA LEU A 178 -27.40 3.39 0.22
C LEU A 178 -27.21 3.43 -1.29
N LEU A 179 -27.28 2.27 -1.95
CA LEU A 179 -27.28 2.12 -3.39
C LEU A 179 -28.70 1.75 -3.86
N THR A 180 -29.20 2.44 -4.88
CA THR A 180 -30.58 2.27 -5.39
C THR A 180 -30.74 1.12 -6.37
N SER A 181 -29.77 0.19 -6.42
CA SER A 181 -29.64 -0.95 -7.34
C SER A 181 -29.44 -0.57 -8.81
N ARG A 182 -28.38 -1.12 -9.41
CA ARG A 182 -28.49 -1.72 -10.74
C ARG A 182 -28.55 -3.23 -10.54
N ARG A 183 -29.47 -3.87 -11.25
CA ARG A 183 -29.55 -5.34 -11.37
C ARG A 183 -28.29 -5.88 -12.04
#